data_AF-A0A3Q9UR40-F1
#
_entry.id   AF-A0A3Q9UR40-F1
#
_cell.length_a   1.000
_cell.length_b   1.000
_cell.length_c   1.000
_cell.angle_alpha   90.00
_cell.angle_beta   90.00
_cell.angle_gamma   90.00
#
_symmetry.space_group_name_H-M   'P 1'
#
loop_
_entity.id
_entity.type
_entity.pdbx_description
1 polymer ?
#
loop_
_entity_poly.entity_id
_entity_poly.type
_entity_poly.pdbx_seq_one_letter_code
_entity_poly.pdbx_strand_id
1 'polypeptide(L)'
;MRRAMLPNSESVIQQRVCLYLKTHYPDAIFRSDFASGLKLSIGQATLHKSLQSSRAWPDLVIYEPRGGLQGLCIELKRDGVVVFKKDGTLRADEHLQEQAAMLDALRQRGYHASFAVGYDAAVGLIEEYFQER
;
A
#
# COMPACT_ATOMS: atom_id res chain seq x y z
N MET A 1 28.34 17.69 -5.67
CA MET A 1 28.03 16.55 -4.77
C MET A 1 26.93 15.73 -5.41
N ARG A 2 27.20 14.47 -5.78
CA ARG A 2 26.15 13.55 -6.24
C ARG A 2 25.28 13.24 -5.03
N ARG A 3 24.05 13.76 -5.01
CA ARG A 3 23.03 13.39 -4.02
C ARG A 3 22.84 11.88 -4.19
N ALA A 4 23.29 11.09 -3.22
CA ALA A 4 23.06 9.65 -3.24
C ALA A 4 21.56 9.45 -3.37
N MET A 5 21.13 8.88 -4.49
CA MET A 5 19.76 8.44 -4.69
C MET A 5 19.48 7.47 -3.54
N LEU A 6 18.58 7.85 -2.62
CA LEU A 6 18.14 6.96 -1.55
C LEU A 6 17.75 5.64 -2.22
N PRO A 7 18.13 4.48 -1.68
CA PRO A 7 17.79 3.21 -2.30
C PRO A 7 16.28 3.18 -2.54
N ASN A 8 15.85 2.82 -3.75
CA ASN A 8 14.44 2.63 -4.13
C ASN A 8 13.84 1.41 -3.40
N SER A 9 13.87 1.44 -2.07
CA SER A 9 13.18 0.48 -1.22
C SER A 9 11.72 0.89 -1.10
N GLU A 10 10.87 -0.10 -0.90
CA GLU A 10 9.44 0.08 -0.65
C GLU A 10 9.19 1.06 0.51
N SER A 11 10.02 1.00 1.55
CA SER A 11 9.98 1.92 2.69
C SER A 11 10.26 3.39 2.35
N VAL A 12 11.08 3.67 1.33
CA VAL A 12 11.33 5.04 0.86
C VAL A 12 10.12 5.53 0.06
N ILE A 13 9.50 4.65 -0.73
CA ILE A 13 8.26 4.99 -1.46
C ILE A 13 7.14 5.29 -0.46
N GLN A 14 6.91 4.43 0.53
CA GLN A 14 5.89 4.64 1.56
C GLN A 14 6.09 5.98 2.28
N GLN A 15 7.32 6.31 2.68
CA GLN A 15 7.62 7.63 3.28
C GLN A 15 7.27 8.80 2.36
N ARG A 16 7.61 8.71 1.06
CA ARG A 16 7.31 9.76 0.08
C ARG A 16 5.80 9.90 -0.15
N VAL A 17 5.06 8.79 -0.22
CA VAL A 17 3.60 8.80 -0.38
C VAL A 17 2.92 9.40 0.86
N CYS A 18 3.34 9.01 2.06
CA CYS A 18 2.82 9.59 3.31
C CYS A 18 3.12 11.10 3.40
N LEU A 19 4.30 11.55 2.96
CA LEU A 19 4.64 12.97 2.89
C LEU A 19 3.75 13.72 1.88
N TYR A 20 3.47 13.11 0.74
CA TYR A 20 2.57 13.66 -0.27
C TYR A 20 1.17 13.88 0.30
N LEU A 21 0.56 12.85 0.91
CA LEU A 21 -0.74 12.96 1.57
C LEU A 21 -0.78 14.09 2.60
N LYS A 22 0.22 14.15 3.50
CA LYS A 22 0.29 15.22 4.52
C LYS A 22 0.40 16.62 3.93
N THR A 23 0.95 16.76 2.73
CA THR A 23 1.19 18.06 2.08
C THR A 23 -0.01 18.50 1.25
N HIS A 24 -0.60 17.57 0.49
CA HIS A 24 -1.65 17.86 -0.50
C HIS A 24 -3.06 17.62 0.04
N TYR A 25 -3.20 16.73 1.03
CA TYR A 25 -4.46 16.36 1.67
C TYR A 25 -4.30 16.38 3.20
N PRO A 26 -4.02 17.56 3.80
CA PRO A 26 -3.67 17.64 5.22
C PRO A 26 -4.78 17.19 6.17
N ASP A 27 -6.03 17.24 5.72
CA ASP A 27 -7.20 16.82 6.50
C ASP A 27 -7.54 15.33 6.32
N ALA A 28 -6.89 14.64 5.38
CA ALA A 28 -7.17 13.23 5.11
C ALA A 28 -6.70 12.33 6.24
N ILE A 29 -7.58 11.45 6.70
CA ILE A 29 -7.25 10.46 7.73
C ILE A 29 -6.65 9.23 7.05
N PHE A 30 -5.40 8.87 7.38
CA PHE A 30 -4.76 7.68 6.83
C PHE A 30 -3.85 6.96 7.84
N ARG A 31 -3.63 5.67 7.61
CA ARG A 31 -2.71 4.82 8.37
C ARG A 31 -1.75 4.13 7.40
N SER A 32 -0.47 4.17 7.70
CA SER A 32 0.55 3.39 6.99
C SER A 32 1.05 2.25 7.87
N ASP A 33 1.12 1.03 7.33
CA ASP A 33 1.71 -0.10 8.04
C ASP A 33 3.22 -0.16 7.80
N PHE A 34 3.98 0.65 8.54
CA PHE A 34 5.45 0.66 8.44
C PHE A 34 6.11 -0.53 9.19
N ALA A 35 5.33 -1.28 9.98
CA ALA A 35 5.88 -2.32 10.85
C ALA A 35 6.44 -3.51 10.08
N SER A 36 5.99 -3.75 8.83
CA SER A 36 6.52 -4.80 7.94
C SER A 36 8.01 -4.63 7.64
N GLY A 37 8.54 -3.40 7.68
CA GLY A 37 9.94 -3.09 7.40
C GLY A 37 10.86 -3.06 8.63
N LEU A 38 10.32 -3.17 9.85
CA LEU A 38 11.10 -3.12 11.08
C LEU A 38 11.59 -4.53 11.48
N LYS A 39 12.85 -4.62 11.93
CA LYS A 39 13.36 -5.84 12.58
C LYS A 39 12.75 -5.95 13.98
N LEU A 40 11.62 -6.63 14.09
CA LEU A 40 11.00 -6.98 15.36
C LEU A 40 11.74 -8.14 16.03
N SER A 41 11.74 -8.16 17.37
CA SER A 41 12.12 -9.38 18.10
C SER A 41 11.11 -10.50 17.83
N ILE A 42 11.50 -11.76 18.06
CA ILE A 42 10.61 -12.92 17.84
C ILE A 42 9.31 -12.78 18.66
N GLY A 43 9.41 -12.29 19.90
CA GLY A 43 8.26 -12.05 20.76
C GLY A 43 7.34 -10.96 20.21
N GLN A 44 7.92 -9.85 19.73
CA GLN A 44 7.18 -8.76 19.09
C GLN A 44 6.50 -9.21 17.80
N ALA A 45 7.18 -10.00 16.96
CA ALA A 45 6.62 -10.51 15.70
C ALA A 45 5.47 -11.50 15.94
N THR A 46 5.62 -12.39 16.92
CA THR A 46 4.57 -13.34 17.32
C THR A 46 3.34 -12.60 17.84
N LEU A 47 3.53 -11.64 18.75
CA LEU A 47 2.45 -10.82 19.28
C LEU A 47 1.78 -10.02 18.16
N HIS A 48 2.56 -9.33 17.32
CA HIS A 48 2.03 -8.57 16.18
C HIS A 48 1.18 -9.45 15.27
N LYS A 49 1.65 -10.64 14.89
CA LYS A 49 0.89 -11.57 14.05
C LYS A 49 -0.41 -12.01 14.72
N SER A 50 -0.41 -12.24 16.03
CA SER A 50 -1.60 -12.67 16.78
C SER A 50 -2.69 -11.60 16.88
N LEU A 51 -2.32 -10.32 16.78
CA LEU A 51 -3.22 -9.18 16.87
C LEU A 51 -3.88 -8.81 15.54
N GLN A 52 -3.45 -9.41 14.43
CA GLN A 52 -3.96 -9.12 13.09
C GLN A 52 -4.89 -10.22 12.60
N SER A 53 -5.93 -9.85 11.87
CA SER A 53 -6.81 -10.79 11.16
C SER A 53 -6.09 -11.53 10.02
N SER A 54 -5.01 -10.94 9.50
CA SER A 54 -4.22 -11.47 8.39
C SER A 54 -2.80 -10.87 8.41
N ARG A 55 -1.86 -11.53 7.73
CA ARG A 55 -0.50 -11.02 7.52
C ARG A 55 -0.34 -10.13 6.28
N ALA A 56 -1.39 -9.97 5.48
CA ALA A 56 -1.35 -9.29 4.18
C ALA A 56 -2.16 -7.97 4.17
N TRP A 57 -2.12 -7.22 5.27
CA TRP A 57 -2.75 -5.90 5.33
C TRP A 57 -2.06 -4.91 4.37
N PRO A 58 -2.82 -4.03 3.67
CA PRO A 58 -2.25 -3.03 2.79
C PRO A 58 -1.27 -2.08 3.50
N ASP A 59 -0.21 -1.70 2.81
CA ASP A 59 0.80 -0.76 3.31
C ASP A 59 0.23 0.62 3.68
N LEU A 60 -0.84 1.04 3.01
CA LEU A 60 -1.49 2.33 3.20
C LEU A 60 -3.00 2.20 3.11
N VAL A 61 -3.71 2.76 4.09
CA VAL A 61 -5.16 2.86 4.10
C VAL A 61 -5.54 4.31 4.35
N ILE A 62 -6.40 4.86 3.50
CA ILE A 62 -6.96 6.21 3.57
C ILE A 62 -8.45 6.07 3.87
N TYR A 63 -8.88 6.66 4.97
CA TYR A 63 -10.23 6.56 5.54
C TYR A 63 -11.12 7.73 5.10
N GLU A 64 -11.10 8.04 3.81
CA GLU A 64 -11.87 9.12 3.19
C GLU A 64 -12.91 8.53 2.24
N PRO A 65 -14.18 8.36 2.64
CA PRO A 65 -15.22 7.86 1.75
C PRO A 65 -15.46 8.81 0.56
N ARG A 66 -15.54 8.27 -0.66
CA ARG A 66 -15.72 9.04 -1.91
C ARG A 66 -16.47 8.26 -2.95
N GLY A 67 -17.38 8.89 -3.71
CA GLY A 67 -18.02 8.24 -4.86
C GLY A 67 -18.75 6.93 -4.57
N GLY A 68 -19.21 6.71 -3.33
CA GLY A 68 -19.81 5.45 -2.87
C GLY A 68 -18.80 4.38 -2.39
N LEU A 69 -17.50 4.67 -2.43
CA LEU A 69 -16.43 3.84 -1.88
C LEU A 69 -16.17 4.21 -0.42
N GLN A 70 -15.82 3.20 0.40
CA GLN A 70 -15.62 3.36 1.85
C GLN A 70 -14.24 3.92 2.23
N GLY A 71 -13.28 3.87 1.31
CA GLY A 71 -11.90 4.31 1.52
C GLY A 71 -10.98 3.75 0.44
N LEU A 72 -9.71 4.15 0.47
CA LEU A 72 -8.67 3.71 -0.47
C LEU A 72 -7.61 2.90 0.27
N CYS A 73 -7.32 1.71 -0.23
CA CYS A 73 -6.30 0.79 0.26
C CYS A 73 -5.24 0.58 -0.82
N ILE A 74 -3.97 0.85 -0.51
CA ILE A 74 -2.86 0.72 -1.44
C ILE A 74 -1.83 -0.24 -0.87
N GLU A 75 -1.52 -1.26 -1.66
CA GLU A 75 -0.36 -2.13 -1.47
C GLU A 75 0.80 -1.62 -2.33
N LEU A 76 1.86 -1.12 -1.70
CA LEU A 76 2.98 -0.49 -2.39
C LEU A 76 3.98 -1.54 -2.85
N LYS A 77 4.57 -1.32 -4.02
CA LYS A 77 5.71 -2.09 -4.50
C LYS A 77 6.79 -1.16 -5.00
N ARG A 78 8.05 -1.54 -4.80
CA ARG A 78 9.17 -0.80 -5.37
C ARG A 78 9.17 -0.80 -6.89
N ASP A 79 9.80 0.22 -7.48
CA ASP A 79 9.98 0.31 -8.92
C ASP A 79 10.63 -0.97 -9.49
N GLY A 80 10.12 -1.39 -10.65
CA GLY A 80 10.59 -2.59 -11.35
C GLY A 80 10.11 -3.91 -10.76
N VAL A 81 9.25 -3.92 -9.73
CA VAL A 81 8.56 -5.14 -9.30
C VAL A 81 7.51 -5.51 -10.33
N VAL A 82 7.60 -6.75 -10.81
CA VAL A 82 6.62 -7.34 -11.72
C VAL A 82 5.58 -8.09 -10.88
N VAL A 83 4.42 -7.48 -10.71
CA VAL A 83 3.27 -8.06 -9.97
C VAL A 83 2.50 -9.05 -10.86
N PHE A 84 2.21 -8.63 -12.09
CA PHE A 84 1.55 -9.44 -13.11
C PHE A 84 2.54 -9.89 -14.18
N LYS A 85 2.39 -11.12 -14.64
CA LYS A 85 3.11 -11.63 -15.81
C LYS A 85 2.61 -10.91 -17.07
N LYS A 86 3.33 -11.11 -18.18
CA LYS A 86 2.95 -10.54 -19.49
C LYS A 86 1.56 -10.99 -19.97
N ASP A 87 1.08 -12.14 -19.48
CA ASP A 87 -0.25 -12.68 -19.76
C ASP A 87 -1.36 -12.10 -18.86
N GLY A 88 -1.03 -11.16 -17.97
CA GLY A 88 -1.97 -10.56 -17.01
C GLY A 88 -2.22 -11.41 -15.76
N THR A 89 -1.68 -12.63 -15.67
CA THR A 89 -1.82 -13.47 -14.48
C THR A 89 -0.89 -13.00 -13.36
N LEU A 90 -1.37 -13.11 -12.12
CA LEU A 90 -0.54 -12.78 -10.96
C LEU A 90 0.69 -13.70 -10.90
N ARG A 91 1.83 -13.15 -10.47
CA ARG A 91 3.02 -13.96 -10.25
C ARG A 91 2.73 -15.07 -9.22
N ALA A 92 3.30 -16.25 -9.45
CA ALA A 92 3.24 -17.37 -8.51
C ALA A 92 4.22 -17.14 -7.35
N ASP A 93 3.93 -16.11 -6.56
CA ASP A 93 4.62 -15.75 -5.33
C ASP A 93 3.54 -15.76 -4.24
N GLU A 94 3.72 -16.61 -3.22
CA GLU A 94 2.73 -16.82 -2.17
C GLU A 94 2.34 -15.52 -1.47
N HIS A 95 3.31 -14.63 -1.25
CA HIS A 95 3.06 -13.36 -0.59
C HIS A 95 2.24 -12.41 -1.48
N LEU A 96 2.57 -12.31 -2.77
CA LEU A 96 1.77 -11.52 -3.71
C LEU A 96 0.35 -12.06 -3.85
N GLN A 97 0.16 -13.39 -3.83
CA GLN A 97 -1.16 -14.02 -3.89
C GLN A 97 -2.02 -13.69 -2.67
N GLU A 98 -1.45 -13.74 -1.47
CA GLU A 98 -2.17 -13.34 -0.26
C GLU A 98 -2.53 -11.86 -0.25
N GLN A 99 -1.63 -10.99 -0.70
CA GLN A 99 -1.90 -9.57 -0.84
C GLN A 99 -3.02 -9.31 -1.85
N ALA A 100 -3.00 -9.98 -3.01
CA ALA A 100 -4.06 -9.89 -3.99
C ALA A 100 -5.42 -10.36 -3.42
N ALA A 101 -5.43 -11.48 -2.68
CA ALA A 101 -6.64 -11.96 -2.03
C ALA A 101 -7.20 -10.98 -0.99
N MET A 102 -6.33 -10.29 -0.24
CA MET A 102 -6.76 -9.23 0.69
C MET A 102 -7.37 -8.04 -0.08
N LEU A 103 -6.71 -7.56 -1.13
CA LEU A 103 -7.23 -6.46 -1.95
C LEU A 103 -8.58 -6.82 -2.57
N ASP A 104 -8.76 -8.04 -3.07
CA ASP A 104 -10.02 -8.54 -3.60
C ASP A 104 -11.12 -8.54 -2.54
N ALA A 105 -10.80 -9.00 -1.33
CA ALA A 105 -11.73 -9.00 -0.21
C ALA A 105 -12.15 -7.57 0.21
N LEU A 106 -11.23 -6.60 0.13
CA LEU A 106 -11.52 -5.18 0.40
C LEU A 106 -12.42 -4.59 -0.69
N ARG A 107 -12.15 -4.88 -1.97
CA ARG A 107 -13.00 -4.45 -3.10
C ARG A 107 -14.43 -4.97 -2.97
N GLN A 108 -14.60 -6.23 -2.59
CA GLN A 108 -15.92 -6.83 -2.33
C GLN A 108 -16.69 -6.13 -1.19
N ARG A 109 -15.99 -5.40 -0.32
CA ARG A 109 -16.57 -4.63 0.79
C ARG A 109 -16.74 -3.14 0.45
N GLY A 110 -16.55 -2.75 -0.82
CA GLY A 110 -16.74 -1.37 -1.27
C GLY A 110 -15.55 -0.45 -1.02
N TYR A 111 -14.35 -0.97 -0.77
CA TYR A 111 -13.13 -0.15 -0.77
C TYR A 111 -12.53 -0.09 -2.19
N HIS A 112 -11.91 1.02 -2.54
CA HIS A 112 -10.95 1.02 -3.64
C HIS A 112 -9.68 0.33 -3.13
N ALA A 113 -9.24 -0.76 -3.75
CA ALA A 113 -8.05 -1.46 -3.29
C ALA A 113 -7.19 -1.96 -4.45
N SER A 114 -5.92 -1.56 -4.51
CA SER A 114 -5.04 -1.87 -5.63
C SER A 114 -3.56 -1.94 -5.24
N PHE A 115 -2.77 -2.62 -6.07
CA PHE A 115 -1.32 -2.51 -6.05
C PHE A 115 -0.88 -1.19 -6.70
N ALA A 116 0.16 -0.57 -6.15
CA ALA A 116 0.84 0.57 -6.76
C ALA A 116 2.34 0.30 -6.87
N VAL A 117 2.84 0.20 -8.12
CA VAL A 117 4.27 -0.03 -8.38
C VAL A 117 4.96 1.31 -8.60
N GLY A 118 5.76 1.72 -7.62
CA GLY A 118 6.46 3.00 -7.65
C GLY A 118 5.67 4.16 -7.04
N TYR A 119 6.39 5.25 -6.80
CA TYR A 119 5.81 6.47 -6.21
C TYR A 119 4.76 7.12 -7.11
N ASP A 120 5.05 7.25 -8.41
CA ASP A 120 4.18 7.96 -9.35
C ASP A 120 2.84 7.24 -9.53
N ALA A 121 2.84 5.90 -9.56
CA ALA A 121 1.62 5.10 -9.61
C ALA A 121 0.78 5.26 -8.32
N ALA A 122 1.43 5.27 -7.16
CA ALA A 122 0.74 5.45 -5.88
C ALA A 122 0.09 6.85 -5.77
N VAL A 123 0.81 7.89 -6.19
CA VAL A 123 0.25 9.26 -6.24
C VAL A 123 -0.87 9.35 -7.26
N GLY A 124 -0.71 8.77 -8.46
CA GLY A 124 -1.75 8.77 -9.49
C GLY A 124 -3.07 8.16 -8.98
N LEU A 125 -3.00 7.03 -8.27
CA LEU A 125 -4.17 6.41 -7.65
C LEU A 125 -4.81 7.29 -6.57
N ILE A 126 -4.00 7.97 -5.75
CA ILE A 126 -4.51 8.92 -4.75
C ILE A 126 -5.23 10.07 -5.46
N GLU A 127 -4.61 10.70 -6.44
CA GLU A 127 -5.20 11.81 -7.19
C GLU A 127 -6.51 11.42 -7.87
N GLU A 128 -6.54 10.26 -8.53
CA GLU A 128 -7.76 9.72 -9.15
C GLU A 128 -8.86 9.51 -8.11
N TYR A 129 -8.54 8.87 -6.98
CA TYR A 129 -9.50 8.62 -5.91
C TYR A 129 -10.06 9.91 -5.30
N PHE A 130 -9.24 10.94 -5.10
CA PHE A 130 -9.69 12.22 -4.55
C PHE A 130 -10.48 13.08 -5.55
N GLN A 131 -10.42 12.77 -6.85
CA GLN A 131 -11.28 13.39 -7.87
C GLN A 131 -12.70 12.80 -7.89
N GLU A 132 -12.88 11.57 -7.41
CA GLU A 132 -14.21 10.98 -7.24
C GLU A 132 -15.01 11.80 -6.21
N ARG A 133 -16.25 12.16 -6.59
CA ARG A 133 -17.21 12.92 -5.78
C ARG A 133 -18.28 12.00 -5.23
#